data_AF-A0AB74U171-F1
#
_entry.id   AF-A0AB74U171-F1
#
_cell.length_a   1.000
_cell.length_b   1.000
_cell.length_c   1.000
_cell.angle_alpha   90.00
_cell.angle_beta   90.00
_cell.angle_gamma   90.00
#
_symmetry.space_group_name_H-M   'P 1'
#
loop_
_entity.id
_entity.type
_entity.pdbx_description
1 polymer ?
#
loop_
_entity_poly.entity_id
_entity_poly.type
_entity_poly.pdbx_seq_one_letter_code
_entity_poly.pdbx_strand_id
1 'polypeptide(L)'
;MLIRRYTITEKSLEKAKQLLKSYDIDDKTTQFGTDIVTMRVLLDEFNNHNQQIVGNSKGLKKQSLVSALFEAIEHYINENRAAPLIRSGNIIMPSKRGMNYLRRFTEGRDNDHD
;
A
#
# COMPACT_ATOMS: atom_id res chain seq x y z
N MET A 1 4.00 22.20 -22.78
CA MET A 1 3.34 20.91 -22.44
C MET A 1 4.11 20.11 -21.37
N LEU A 2 5.46 20.09 -21.40
CA LEU A 2 6.32 19.42 -20.39
C LEU A 2 6.13 19.92 -18.95
N ILE A 3 6.01 21.25 -18.75
CA ILE A 3 5.86 21.86 -17.42
C ILE A 3 4.60 21.34 -16.69
N ARG A 4 3.49 21.16 -17.42
CA ARG A 4 2.23 20.63 -16.85
C ARG A 4 2.37 19.18 -16.38
N ARG A 5 3.02 18.30 -17.15
CA ARG A 5 3.25 16.91 -16.73
C ARG A 5 4.17 16.81 -15.52
N TYR A 6 5.17 17.70 -15.43
CA TYR A 6 6.09 17.75 -14.30
C TYR A 6 5.39 18.20 -13.01
N THR A 7 4.57 19.25 -13.07
CA THR A 7 3.76 19.70 -11.93
C THR A 7 2.72 18.67 -11.49
N ILE A 8 2.15 17.91 -12.44
CA ILE A 8 1.27 16.78 -12.11
C ILE A 8 2.06 15.69 -11.37
N THR A 9 3.28 15.37 -11.82
CA THR A 9 4.12 14.33 -11.19
C THR A 9 4.45 14.68 -9.74
N GLU A 10 4.79 15.93 -9.45
CA GLU A 10 5.11 16.35 -8.07
C GLU A 10 3.88 16.31 -7.15
N LYS A 11 2.74 16.82 -7.62
CA LYS A 11 1.48 16.73 -6.86
C LYS A 11 1.03 15.29 -6.65
N SER A 12 1.22 14.43 -7.65
CA SER A 12 0.90 13.00 -7.55
C SER A 12 1.80 12.29 -6.54
N LEU A 13 3.08 12.61 -6.52
CA LEU A 13 4.03 12.08 -5.53
C LEU A 13 3.63 12.51 -4.11
N GLU A 14 3.34 13.79 -3.92
CA GLU A 14 2.91 14.34 -2.64
C GLU A 14 1.65 13.62 -2.12
N LYS A 15 0.63 13.46 -2.98
CA LYS A 15 -0.60 12.74 -2.63
C LYS A 15 -0.35 11.28 -2.26
N ALA A 16 0.50 10.57 -3.02
CA ALA A 16 0.81 9.18 -2.73
C ALA A 16 1.49 9.03 -1.35
N LYS A 17 2.46 9.91 -1.03
CA LYS A 17 3.14 9.92 0.27
C LYS A 17 2.21 10.32 1.41
N GLN A 18 1.36 11.33 1.21
CA GLN A 18 0.35 11.71 2.21
C GLN A 18 -0.62 10.56 2.50
N LEU A 19 -1.04 9.81 1.46
CA LEU A 19 -1.89 8.65 1.62
C LEU A 19 -1.20 7.57 2.45
N LEU A 20 0.01 7.15 2.07
CA LEU A 20 0.76 6.13 2.82
C LEU A 20 0.96 6.53 4.30
N LYS A 21 1.33 7.79 4.55
CA LYS A 21 1.45 8.33 5.90
C LYS A 21 0.14 8.26 6.69
N SER A 22 -1.01 8.50 6.05
CA SER A 22 -2.32 8.41 6.72
C SER A 22 -2.69 7.00 7.16
N TYR A 23 -2.05 5.98 6.59
CA TYR A 23 -2.20 4.58 6.97
C TYR A 23 -1.03 4.03 7.81
N ASP A 24 -0.10 4.90 8.22
CA ASP A 24 1.13 4.51 8.95
C ASP A 24 1.95 3.45 8.20
N ILE A 25 2.07 3.63 6.88
CA ILE A 25 2.83 2.75 5.99
C ILE A 25 4.10 3.46 5.57
N ASP A 26 5.24 2.83 5.84
CA ASP A 26 6.53 3.27 5.34
C ASP A 26 6.80 2.65 3.96
N ASP A 27 7.50 3.41 3.11
CA ASP A 27 7.91 2.93 1.80
C ASP A 27 9.44 2.92 1.63
N LYS A 28 9.97 1.81 1.15
CA LYS A 28 11.37 1.65 0.77
C LYS A 28 11.49 1.60 -0.74
N THR A 29 12.17 2.61 -1.29
CA THR A 29 12.40 2.73 -2.73
C THR A 29 13.80 2.24 -3.12
N THR A 30 13.89 1.46 -4.20
CA THR A 30 15.14 1.05 -4.83
C THR A 30 15.11 1.42 -6.32
N GLN A 31 16.20 2.04 -6.81
CA GLN A 31 16.37 2.40 -8.22
C GLN A 31 17.38 1.48 -8.90
N PHE A 32 17.09 1.09 -10.14
CA PHE A 32 18.01 0.41 -11.04
C PHE A 32 18.13 1.17 -12.36
N GLY A 33 19.33 1.22 -12.95
CA GLY A 33 19.61 1.95 -14.20
C GLY A 33 19.81 3.45 -14.04
N THR A 34 20.26 4.11 -15.12
CA THR A 34 20.66 5.53 -15.15
C THR A 34 19.72 6.40 -15.98
N ASP A 35 19.46 6.01 -17.23
CA ASP A 35 18.70 6.83 -18.20
C ASP A 35 17.21 6.49 -18.18
N ILE A 36 16.88 5.24 -18.44
CA ILE A 36 15.56 4.66 -18.16
C ILE A 36 15.70 3.90 -16.86
N VAL A 37 15.10 4.45 -15.80
CA VAL A 37 15.20 3.84 -14.48
C VAL A 37 14.07 2.83 -14.29
N THR A 38 14.38 1.76 -13.57
CA THR A 38 13.39 0.89 -12.95
C THR A 38 13.31 1.27 -11.47
N MET A 39 12.10 1.57 -10.99
CA MET A 39 11.83 1.84 -9.59
C MET A 39 11.08 0.66 -8.98
N ARG A 40 11.58 0.17 -7.85
CA ARG A 40 10.86 -0.76 -6.99
C ARG A 40 10.49 -0.04 -5.69
N VAL A 41 9.24 -0.15 -5.28
CA VAL A 41 8.74 0.34 -4.01
C VAL A 41 8.27 -0.87 -3.20
N LEU A 42 8.74 -0.96 -1.97
CA LEU A 42 8.25 -1.91 -0.96
C LEU A 42 7.47 -1.12 0.07
N LEU A 43 6.26 -1.55 0.38
CA LEU A 43 5.49 -1.01 1.50
C LEU A 43 5.70 -1.93 2.71
N ASP A 44 6.16 -1.36 3.81
CA ASP A 44 6.34 -2.05 5.08
C ASP A 44 5.22 -1.62 6.01
N GLU A 45 4.40 -2.58 6.44
CA GLU A 45 3.40 -2.35 7.48
C GLU A 45 4.08 -2.55 8.84
N PHE A 46 4.05 -1.52 9.70
CA PHE A 46 4.62 -1.57 11.05
C PHE A 46 4.13 -2.77 11.89
N ASN A 47 3.00 -3.40 11.51
CA ASN A 47 2.31 -4.42 12.29
C ASN A 47 2.13 -5.79 11.59
N ASN A 48 2.72 -6.03 10.41
CA ASN A 48 2.38 -7.22 9.61
C ASN A 48 3.60 -7.84 8.90
N HIS A 49 4.47 -8.48 9.67
CA HIS A 49 5.75 -9.04 9.23
C HIS A 49 5.72 -10.14 8.14
N ASN A 50 4.56 -10.52 7.61
CA ASN A 50 4.45 -11.71 6.75
C ASN A 50 4.13 -11.45 5.27
N GLN A 51 3.84 -10.20 4.86
CA GLN A 51 3.56 -9.91 3.45
C GLN A 51 4.06 -8.52 3.06
N GLN A 52 5.15 -8.47 2.28
CA GLN A 52 5.66 -7.23 1.70
C GLN A 52 4.89 -6.92 0.42
N ILE A 53 4.24 -5.76 0.37
CA ILE A 53 3.56 -5.29 -0.83
C ILE A 53 4.58 -4.57 -1.71
N VAL A 54 4.55 -4.89 -3.01
CA VAL A 54 5.56 -4.42 -3.97
C VAL A 54 4.91 -3.72 -5.15
N GLY A 55 5.45 -2.58 -5.56
CA GLY A 55 5.17 -1.94 -6.85
C GLY A 55 6.45 -1.76 -7.67
N ASN A 56 6.40 -1.98 -8.99
CA ASN A 56 7.55 -1.88 -9.89
C ASN A 56 7.21 -1.09 -11.16
N SER A 57 7.94 -0.02 -11.41
CA SER A 57 7.74 0.78 -12.63
C SER A 57 9.03 1.00 -13.39
N LYS A 58 8.90 1.43 -14.64
CA LYS A 58 10.00 1.84 -15.51
C LYS A 58 9.67 3.18 -16.14
N GLY A 59 10.67 4.04 -16.29
CA GLY A 59 10.50 5.32 -16.98
C GLY A 59 11.54 6.36 -16.59
N LEU A 60 11.16 7.63 -16.68
CA LEU A 60 12.02 8.75 -16.32
C LEU A 60 11.94 9.02 -14.82
N LYS A 61 13.06 8.84 -14.10
CA LYS A 61 13.28 9.18 -12.69
C LYS A 61 11.99 9.32 -11.85
N LYS A 62 11.55 10.57 -11.60
CA LYS A 62 10.38 10.89 -10.78
C LYS A 62 9.07 10.24 -11.26
N GLN A 63 8.84 10.14 -12.57
CA GLN A 63 7.63 9.51 -13.12
C GLN A 63 7.58 8.02 -12.81
N SER A 64 8.74 7.35 -12.92
CA SER A 64 8.83 5.93 -12.57
C SER A 64 8.55 5.71 -11.07
N LEU A 65 9.06 6.59 -10.20
CA LEU A 65 8.76 6.50 -8.77
C LEU A 65 7.26 6.65 -8.48
N VAL A 66 6.62 7.67 -9.06
CA VAL A 66 5.17 7.89 -8.86
C VAL A 66 4.38 6.68 -9.33
N SER A 67 4.70 6.14 -10.50
CA SER A 67 4.01 4.95 -11.03
C SER A 67 4.22 3.72 -10.14
N ALA A 68 5.43 3.49 -9.62
CA ALA A 68 5.70 2.37 -8.70
C ALA A 68 4.95 2.52 -7.37
N LEU A 69 4.84 3.74 -6.83
CA LEU A 69 4.06 4.02 -5.63
C LEU A 69 2.58 3.74 -5.83
N PHE A 70 1.98 4.21 -6.93
CA PHE A 70 0.56 3.97 -7.19
C PHE A 70 0.24 2.49 -7.43
N GLU A 71 1.13 1.75 -8.08
CA GLU A 71 0.99 0.29 -8.22
C GLU A 71 1.07 -0.43 -6.87
N ALA A 72 2.02 -0.05 -6.01
CA ALA A 72 2.11 -0.62 -4.66
C ALA A 72 0.87 -0.29 -3.82
N ILE A 73 0.34 0.92 -3.91
CA ILE A 73 -0.92 1.33 -3.26
C ILE A 73 -2.10 0.53 -3.82
N GLU A 74 -2.16 0.30 -5.13
CA GLU A 74 -3.20 -0.50 -5.74
C GLU A 74 -3.16 -1.95 -5.25
N HIS A 75 -1.97 -2.56 -5.20
CA HIS A 75 -1.77 -3.88 -4.59
C HIS A 75 -2.20 -3.87 -3.14
N TYR A 76 -1.79 -2.87 -2.34
CA TYR A 76 -2.23 -2.71 -0.96
C TYR A 76 -3.75 -2.67 -0.85
N ILE A 77 -4.42 -1.85 -1.66
CA ILE A 77 -5.87 -1.74 -1.64
C ILE A 77 -6.52 -3.05 -2.07
N ASN A 78 -6.00 -3.73 -3.10
CA ASN A 78 -6.60 -4.97 -3.61
C ASN A 78 -6.39 -6.15 -2.67
N GLU A 79 -5.21 -6.27 -2.05
CA GLU A 79 -4.92 -7.26 -1.01
C GLU A 79 -5.73 -6.99 0.26
N ASN A 80 -5.92 -5.73 0.64
CA ASN A 80 -6.79 -5.34 1.77
C ASN A 80 -8.30 -5.36 1.44
N ARG A 81 -8.69 -5.30 0.16
CA ARG A 81 -10.08 -5.46 -0.31
C ARG A 81 -10.59 -6.90 -0.20
N ALA A 82 -9.72 -7.87 0.11
CA ALA A 82 -10.13 -9.17 0.63
C ALA A 82 -10.74 -8.98 2.04
N ALA A 83 -12.01 -8.55 2.05
CA ALA A 83 -12.75 -7.98 3.17
C ALA A 83 -12.79 -8.86 4.44
N PRO A 84 -13.06 -8.26 5.62
CA PRO A 84 -13.29 -9.00 6.86
C PRO A 84 -14.50 -9.93 6.78
N LEU A 85 -15.40 -9.72 5.81
CA LEU A 85 -16.52 -10.60 5.50
C LEU A 85 -16.40 -11.11 4.05
N ILE A 86 -16.63 -12.39 3.85
CA ILE A 86 -16.67 -13.08 2.56
C ILE A 86 -18.03 -13.73 2.36
N ARG A 87 -18.46 -13.85 1.10
CA ARG A 87 -19.70 -14.54 0.73
C ARG A 87 -19.36 -15.93 0.20
N SER A 88 -19.95 -16.97 0.79
CA SER A 88 -19.89 -18.36 0.31
C SER A 88 -21.32 -18.83 0.02
N GLY A 89 -21.71 -18.77 -1.26
CA GLY A 89 -23.09 -19.00 -1.69
C GLY A 89 -24.06 -17.99 -1.06
N ASN A 90 -25.05 -18.48 -0.32
CA ASN A 90 -26.04 -17.66 0.38
C ASN A 90 -25.60 -17.18 1.78
N ILE A 91 -24.36 -17.49 2.19
CA ILE A 91 -23.86 -17.18 3.54
C ILE A 91 -22.83 -16.05 3.45
N ILE A 92 -22.95 -15.05 4.31
CA ILE A 92 -21.90 -14.05 4.57
C ILE A 92 -21.21 -14.45 5.88
N MET A 93 -19.90 -14.66 5.84
CA MET A 93 -19.11 -15.09 6.99
C MET A 93 -17.83 -14.28 7.13
N PRO A 94 -17.24 -14.17 8.32
CA PRO A 94 -15.95 -13.53 8.46
C PRO A 94 -14.87 -14.28 7.67
N SER A 95 -14.04 -13.53 6.95
CA SER A 95 -12.82 -14.09 6.40
C SER A 95 -11.88 -14.50 7.54
N LYS A 96 -10.81 -15.25 7.22
CA LYS A 96 -9.74 -15.55 8.20
C LYS A 96 -9.23 -14.29 8.91
N ARG A 97 -9.21 -13.14 8.21
CA ARG A 97 -8.87 -11.83 8.78
C ARG A 97 -9.98 -11.28 9.69
N GLY A 98 -11.25 -11.36 9.28
CA GLY A 98 -12.39 -11.03 10.14
C GLY A 98 -12.43 -11.87 11.42
N MET A 99 -12.11 -13.15 11.32
CA MET A 99 -11.98 -14.04 12.48
C MET A 99 -10.84 -13.62 13.41
N ASN A 100 -9.68 -13.22 12.88
CA ASN A 100 -8.57 -12.72 13.69
C ASN A 100 -8.89 -11.39 14.39
N TYR A 101 -9.65 -10.51 13.74
CA TYR A 101 -10.12 -9.26 14.35
C TYR A 101 -11.07 -9.53 15.52
N LEU A 102 -12.09 -10.37 15.31
CA LEU A 102 -13.03 -10.79 16.36
C LEU A 102 -12.31 -11.46 17.54
N ARG A 103 -11.27 -12.25 17.25
CA ARG A 103 -10.45 -12.90 18.28
C ARG A 103 -9.69 -11.88 19.14
N ARG A 104 -9.11 -10.83 18.56
CA ARG A 104 -8.40 -9.79 19.33
C ARG A 104 -9.34 -9.03 20.28
N PHE A 105 -10.56 -8.75 19.81
CA PHE A 105 -11.59 -8.08 20.60
C PHE A 105 -12.08 -8.95 21.78
N THR A 106 -12.24 -10.26 21.55
CA THR A 106 -12.69 -11.20 22.59
C THR A 106 -11.61 -11.58 23.59
N GLU A 107 -10.35 -11.53 23.18
CA GLU A 107 -9.19 -11.78 24.05
C GLU A 107 -8.70 -10.53 24.82
N GLY A 108 -9.41 -9.40 24.73
CA GLY A 108 -9.17 -8.21 25.55
C GLY A 108 -7.85 -7.47 25.27
N ARG A 109 -7.25 -7.65 24.09
CA ARG A 109 -5.92 -7.09 23.76
C ARG A 109 -5.93 -5.64 23.24
N ASP A 110 -7.07 -4.97 23.29
CA ASP A 110 -7.24 -3.57 22.86
C ASP A 110 -7.50 -2.60 24.04
N ASN A 111 -7.33 -3.02 25.31
CA ASN A 111 -7.60 -2.19 26.49
C ASN A 111 -6.37 -1.53 27.14
N ASP A 112 -5.18 -1.64 26.54
CA ASP A 112 -3.98 -1.00 27.08
C ASP A 112 -3.59 0.18 26.19
N HIS A 113 -4.17 1.36 26.42
CA HIS A 113 -3.52 2.66 26.16
C HIS A 113 -4.26 3.78 26.92
N ASP A 114 -3.81 4.02 28.16
CA ASP A 114 -3.66 5.35 28.76
C ASP A 114 -2.51 6.12 28.08
#